data_AF-A0A847FS03-F1
#
_entry.id   AF-A0A847FS03-F1
#
_cell.length_a   1.000
_cell.length_b   1.000
_cell.length_c   1.000
_cell.angle_alpha   90.00
_cell.angle_beta   90.00
_cell.angle_gamma   90.00
#
_symmetry.space_group_name_H-M   'P 1'
#
loop_
_entity.id
_entity.type
_entity.pdbx_description
1 polymer ?
#
loop_
_entity_poly.entity_id
_entity_poly.type
_entity_poly.pdbx_seq_one_letter_code
_entity_poly.pdbx_strand_id
1 'polypeptide(L)'
;MAATGGHWIKSARGGLGFVPAEASKQQPKAEPAYDFAPHDALLIRGTRAHGNEMGYVVFSDGTVSKAVTGGKSSISSVKLRQVSGLRPTEGAVFSHTHPSGRIGTPHSTFSPADISFAAYHNLAEIRAVSVGGDGTVKIYSMKRGPKGWPSRYTIKHDFSSHMRQLNARARAVGMGNAEWYHAHEVYWQEYAKAWGLTYEEHYQ
;
A
#
# COMPACT_ATOMS: atom_id res chain seq x y z
N MET A 1 46.31 -14.03 -11.50
CA MET A 1 45.30 -13.33 -12.32
C MET A 1 44.33 -12.67 -11.35
N ALA A 2 44.41 -11.35 -11.20
CA ALA A 2 43.62 -10.60 -10.21
C ALA A 2 42.16 -10.44 -10.69
N ALA A 3 41.20 -10.72 -9.81
CA ALA A 3 39.78 -10.54 -10.08
C ALA A 3 39.48 -9.04 -10.28
N THR A 4 39.34 -8.64 -11.54
CA THR A 4 39.03 -7.28 -11.96
C THR A 4 37.51 -7.15 -12.08
N GLY A 5 36.86 -6.68 -11.01
CA GLY A 5 35.44 -6.35 -11.04
C GLY A 5 34.74 -6.60 -9.70
N GLY A 6 34.38 -5.52 -9.01
CA GLY A 6 33.60 -5.53 -7.78
C GLY A 6 33.48 -4.11 -7.23
N HIS A 7 32.54 -3.88 -6.32
CA HIS A 7 32.39 -2.59 -5.65
C HIS A 7 32.33 -2.76 -4.14
N TRP A 8 32.86 -1.77 -3.44
CA TRP A 8 32.84 -1.72 -1.98
C TRP A 8 31.54 -1.08 -1.52
N ILE A 9 30.86 -1.73 -0.58
CA ILE A 9 29.68 -1.18 0.08
C ILE A 9 29.99 -0.94 1.56
N LYS A 10 29.56 0.21 2.07
CA LYS A 10 29.64 0.55 3.48
C LYS A 10 28.30 0.21 4.13
N SER A 11 28.31 -0.70 5.09
CA SER A 11 27.10 -1.05 5.85
C SER A 11 26.73 0.08 6.82
N ALA A 12 25.45 0.13 7.22
CA ALA A 12 24.94 1.12 8.17
C ALA A 12 25.62 1.06 9.56
N ARG A 13 26.31 -0.04 9.88
CA ARG A 13 27.12 -0.19 11.11
C ARG A 13 28.61 0.12 10.91
N GLY A 14 28.99 0.70 9.78
CA GLY A 14 30.34 1.21 9.51
C GLY A 14 31.34 0.21 8.92
N GLY A 15 30.98 -1.07 8.77
CA GLY A 15 31.84 -2.08 8.15
C GLY A 15 31.85 -1.98 6.61
N LEU A 16 33.03 -2.11 6.00
CA LEU A 16 33.22 -2.15 4.54
C LEU A 16 33.23 -3.61 4.06
N GLY A 17 32.34 -3.94 3.12
CA GLY A 17 32.28 -5.24 2.46
C GLY A 17 32.55 -5.12 0.96
N PHE A 18 33.37 -6.01 0.40
CA PHE A 18 33.63 -6.08 -1.04
C PHE A 18 32.65 -7.03 -1.71
N VAL A 19 31.95 -6.57 -2.74
CA VAL A 19 31.03 -7.39 -3.54
C VAL A 19 31.67 -7.68 -4.90
N PRO A 20 32.02 -8.94 -5.20
CA PRO A 20 32.56 -9.33 -6.52
C PRO A 20 31.49 -9.23 -7.61
N ALA A 21 31.89 -8.87 -8.84
CA ALA A 21 30.97 -8.67 -9.96
C ALA A 21 30.13 -9.90 -10.32
N GLU A 22 30.65 -11.12 -10.08
CA GLU A 22 29.97 -12.38 -10.39
C GLU A 22 28.89 -12.78 -9.38
N ALA A 23 28.90 -12.20 -8.17
CA ALA A 23 27.88 -12.46 -7.14
C ALA A 23 26.51 -11.85 -7.47
N SER A 24 26.42 -11.04 -8.54
CA SER A 24 25.20 -10.37 -8.98
C SER A 24 24.17 -11.30 -9.66
N LYS A 25 24.49 -12.59 -9.87
CA LYS A 25 23.64 -13.51 -10.65
C LYS A 25 23.00 -14.69 -9.91
N GLN A 26 23.29 -14.95 -8.64
CA GLN A 26 22.65 -16.06 -7.91
C GLN A 26 22.41 -15.74 -6.43
N GLN A 27 21.18 -15.31 -6.15
CA GLN A 27 20.31 -15.62 -5.00
C GLN A 27 19.42 -14.40 -4.70
N PRO A 28 18.14 -14.63 -4.34
CA PRO A 28 17.28 -13.54 -3.90
C PRO A 28 17.97 -12.86 -2.71
N LYS A 29 18.18 -11.54 -2.81
CA LYS A 29 18.58 -10.71 -1.68
C LYS A 29 17.78 -11.18 -0.47
N ALA A 30 18.47 -11.52 0.63
CA ALA A 30 17.82 -11.60 1.92
C ALA A 30 17.03 -10.31 2.08
N GLU A 31 15.70 -10.45 2.17
CA GLU A 31 14.82 -9.30 2.30
C GLU A 31 15.32 -8.48 3.49
N PRO A 32 15.37 -7.14 3.39
CA PRO A 32 15.66 -6.33 4.55
C PRO A 32 14.72 -6.80 5.67
N ALA A 33 15.30 -7.05 6.85
CA ALA A 33 14.51 -7.36 8.03
C ALA A 33 13.75 -6.07 8.39
N TYR A 34 12.60 -5.89 7.75
CA TYR A 34 11.69 -4.80 8.02
C TYR A 34 11.01 -5.11 9.36
N ASP A 35 11.06 -4.16 10.29
CA ASP A 35 10.35 -4.20 11.56
C ASP A 35 8.84 -3.96 11.34
N PHE A 36 8.22 -4.79 10.51
CA PHE A 36 6.77 -4.80 10.38
C PHE A 36 6.16 -5.24 11.71
N ALA A 37 5.02 -4.64 12.08
CA ALA A 37 4.16 -5.26 13.06
C ALA A 37 3.88 -6.72 12.62
N PRO A 38 3.86 -7.72 13.52
CA PRO A 38 3.73 -9.13 13.13
C PRO A 38 2.55 -9.42 12.19
N HIS A 39 1.45 -8.67 12.34
CA HIS A 39 0.28 -8.76 11.48
C HIS A 39 0.52 -8.27 10.04
N ASP A 40 1.29 -7.19 9.85
CA ASP A 40 1.65 -6.68 8.53
C ASP A 40 2.61 -7.65 7.82
N ALA A 41 3.58 -8.21 8.54
CA ALA A 41 4.49 -9.22 8.01
C ALA A 41 3.73 -10.46 7.49
N LEU A 42 2.74 -10.96 8.27
CA LEU A 42 1.89 -12.07 7.86
C LEU A 42 1.05 -11.72 6.61
N LEU A 43 0.54 -10.48 6.56
CA LEU A 43 -0.25 -9.98 5.43
C LEU A 43 0.55 -9.96 4.13
N ILE A 44 1.77 -9.42 4.20
CA ILE A 44 2.69 -9.30 3.05
C ILE A 44 3.10 -10.68 2.56
N ARG A 45 3.49 -11.60 3.47
CA ARG A 45 3.86 -12.97 3.12
C ARG A 45 2.71 -13.71 2.44
N GLY A 46 1.50 -13.63 3.00
CA GLY A 46 0.32 -14.26 2.41
C GLY A 46 -0.01 -13.68 1.02
N THR A 47 0.09 -12.36 0.88
CA THR A 47 -0.15 -11.68 -0.41
C THR A 47 0.85 -12.14 -1.47
N ARG A 48 2.14 -12.25 -1.13
CA ARG A 48 3.18 -12.76 -2.05
C ARG A 48 2.94 -14.22 -2.44
N ALA A 49 2.51 -15.05 -1.48
CA ALA A 49 2.28 -16.48 -1.73
C ALA A 49 1.07 -16.74 -2.63
N HIS A 50 0.00 -15.93 -2.49
CA HIS A 50 -1.28 -16.20 -3.14
C HIS A 50 -1.61 -15.25 -4.30
N GLY A 51 -0.93 -14.11 -4.41
CA GLY A 51 -1.22 -13.05 -5.39
C GLY A 51 -2.59 -12.40 -5.20
N ASN A 52 -3.26 -12.64 -4.08
CA ASN A 52 -4.54 -12.05 -3.73
C ASN A 52 -4.32 -10.96 -2.68
N GLU A 53 -5.16 -9.94 -2.75
CA GLU A 53 -5.27 -8.94 -1.69
C GLU A 53 -5.69 -9.60 -0.39
N MET A 54 -5.06 -9.18 0.71
CA MET A 54 -5.35 -9.67 2.04
C MET A 54 -5.52 -8.48 2.99
N GLY A 55 -6.33 -8.62 4.04
CA GLY A 55 -6.52 -7.54 5.01
C GLY A 55 -6.83 -8.02 6.42
N TYR A 56 -6.71 -7.14 7.40
CA TYR A 56 -7.12 -7.37 8.78
C TYR A 56 -7.61 -6.08 9.42
N VAL A 57 -8.36 -6.20 10.51
CA VAL A 57 -8.90 -5.07 11.28
C VAL A 57 -8.26 -5.05 12.66
N VAL A 58 -7.83 -3.88 13.11
CA VAL A 58 -7.58 -3.58 14.52
C VAL A 58 -8.77 -2.80 15.05
N PHE A 59 -9.56 -3.42 15.92
CA PHE A 59 -10.75 -2.80 16.51
C PHE A 59 -10.38 -1.66 17.47
N SER A 60 -11.34 -0.81 17.80
CA SER A 60 -11.14 0.34 18.70
C SER A 60 -10.68 -0.03 20.11
N ASP A 61 -10.94 -1.27 20.54
CA ASP A 61 -10.46 -1.82 21.82
C ASP A 61 -9.06 -2.47 21.73
N GLY A 62 -8.40 -2.36 20.57
CA GLY A 62 -7.07 -2.92 20.32
C GLY A 62 -7.06 -4.39 19.90
N THR A 63 -8.21 -5.08 19.87
CA THR A 63 -8.25 -6.46 19.40
C THR A 63 -7.95 -6.53 17.90
N VAL A 64 -7.23 -7.57 17.46
CA VAL A 64 -6.92 -7.80 16.04
C VAL A 64 -7.76 -8.94 15.49
N SER A 65 -8.38 -8.75 14.32
CA SER A 65 -9.12 -9.80 13.62
C SER A 65 -8.18 -10.87 13.05
N LYS A 66 -8.74 -12.02 12.65
CA LYS A 66 -8.04 -12.91 11.72
C LYS A 66 -7.83 -12.19 10.38
N ALA A 67 -6.77 -12.57 9.65
CA ALA A 67 -6.55 -12.09 8.30
C ALA A 67 -7.66 -12.61 7.36
N VAL A 68 -8.04 -11.77 6.40
CA VAL A 68 -9.02 -12.04 5.36
C VAL A 68 -8.28 -12.14 4.04
N THR A 69 -8.54 -13.19 3.28
CA THR A 69 -8.07 -13.30 1.90
C THR A 69 -9.16 -12.83 0.96
N GLY A 70 -8.90 -11.77 0.21
CA GLY A 70 -9.76 -11.22 -0.84
C GLY A 70 -9.66 -11.98 -2.16
N GLY A 71 -9.90 -11.28 -3.26
CA GLY A 71 -9.57 -11.69 -4.62
C GLY A 71 -8.32 -10.96 -5.12
N LYS A 72 -8.16 -10.87 -6.45
CA LYS A 72 -6.98 -10.23 -7.07
C LYS A 72 -6.86 -8.72 -6.82
N SER A 73 -7.95 -8.06 -6.47
CA SER A 73 -7.99 -6.59 -6.35
C SER A 73 -9.14 -6.07 -5.45
N SER A 74 -9.64 -6.92 -4.55
CA SER A 74 -10.60 -6.47 -3.53
C SER A 74 -10.79 -7.50 -2.43
N ILE A 75 -11.07 -7.02 -1.22
CA ILE A 75 -11.71 -7.80 -0.15
C ILE A 75 -13.21 -7.46 -0.11
N SER A 76 -14.08 -8.47 -0.14
CA SER A 76 -15.51 -8.24 -0.02
C SER A 76 -15.92 -7.96 1.43
N SER A 77 -16.90 -7.08 1.63
CA SER A 77 -17.48 -6.79 2.95
C SER A 77 -18.06 -8.03 3.64
N VAL A 78 -18.49 -9.04 2.88
CA VAL A 78 -18.95 -10.33 3.41
C VAL A 78 -17.82 -11.07 4.11
N LYS A 79 -16.64 -11.17 3.48
CA LYS A 79 -15.48 -11.84 4.09
C LYS A 79 -14.97 -11.08 5.31
N LEU A 80 -15.00 -9.76 5.27
CA LEU A 80 -14.68 -8.93 6.44
C LEU A 80 -15.67 -9.18 7.59
N ARG A 81 -16.97 -9.27 7.29
CA ARG A 81 -18.01 -9.55 8.30
C ARG A 81 -17.81 -10.91 8.98
N GLN A 82 -17.34 -11.90 8.23
CA GLN A 82 -17.03 -13.23 8.76
C GLN A 82 -15.92 -13.19 9.81
N VAL A 83 -14.84 -12.43 9.59
CA VAL A 83 -13.73 -12.34 10.56
C VAL A 83 -13.97 -11.35 11.69
N SER A 84 -14.84 -10.36 11.47
CA SER A 84 -15.19 -9.37 12.49
C SER A 84 -16.30 -9.84 13.42
N GLY A 85 -17.04 -10.91 13.08
CA GLY A 85 -18.01 -11.52 13.98
C GLY A 85 -19.11 -10.55 14.45
N LEU A 86 -19.56 -9.65 13.55
CA LEU A 86 -20.51 -8.56 13.80
C LEU A 86 -20.00 -7.39 14.66
N ARG A 87 -18.73 -7.39 15.07
CA ARG A 87 -18.16 -6.28 15.83
C ARG A 87 -18.22 -4.98 15.02
N PRO A 88 -18.53 -3.83 15.67
CA PRO A 88 -18.48 -2.54 15.02
C PRO A 88 -17.06 -2.26 14.54
N THR A 89 -16.96 -1.67 13.36
CA THR A 89 -15.69 -1.26 12.73
C THR A 89 -15.47 0.25 12.85
N GLU A 90 -16.42 0.95 13.46
CA GLU A 90 -16.27 2.37 13.74
C GLU A 90 -15.06 2.61 14.65
N GLY A 91 -14.21 3.57 14.25
CA GLY A 91 -12.97 3.87 14.97
C GLY A 91 -11.87 2.81 14.85
N ALA A 92 -12.08 1.75 14.05
CA ALA A 92 -11.07 0.72 13.80
C ALA A 92 -10.02 1.19 12.76
N VAL A 93 -8.91 0.46 12.71
CA VAL A 93 -7.91 0.55 11.63
C VAL A 93 -8.09 -0.65 10.71
N PHE A 94 -8.23 -0.42 9.41
CA PHE A 94 -8.24 -1.50 8.41
C PHE A 94 -6.97 -1.45 7.57
N SER A 95 -6.18 -2.52 7.62
CA SER A 95 -4.99 -2.69 6.78
C SER A 95 -5.29 -3.73 5.71
N HIS A 96 -4.96 -3.42 4.45
CA HIS A 96 -5.08 -4.35 3.33
C HIS A 96 -3.92 -4.20 2.36
N THR A 97 -3.61 -5.24 1.59
CA THR A 97 -2.52 -5.23 0.62
C THR A 97 -2.98 -4.89 -0.78
N HIS A 98 -2.17 -4.11 -1.48
CA HIS A 98 -2.25 -4.03 -2.94
C HIS A 98 -1.19 -4.95 -3.52
N PRO A 99 -1.57 -6.15 -4.03
CA PRO A 99 -0.61 -7.01 -4.71
C PRO A 99 -0.10 -6.28 -5.96
N SER A 100 1.21 -6.02 -6.08
CA SER A 100 1.72 -5.48 -7.34
C SER A 100 1.51 -6.49 -8.47
N GLY A 101 1.35 -5.94 -9.67
CA GLY A 101 1.54 -6.70 -10.90
C GLY A 101 3.00 -7.16 -11.08
N ARG A 102 3.36 -7.47 -12.32
CA ARG A 102 4.67 -8.00 -12.72
C ARG A 102 5.85 -7.18 -12.15
N ILE A 103 7.02 -7.80 -12.08
CA ILE A 103 8.28 -7.11 -11.74
C ILE A 103 8.42 -5.83 -12.56
N GLY A 104 8.72 -4.71 -11.91
CA GLY A 104 8.83 -3.38 -12.54
C GLY A 104 7.53 -2.56 -12.59
N THR A 105 6.43 -3.04 -12.00
CA THR A 105 5.23 -2.22 -11.85
C THR A 105 5.38 -1.29 -10.63
N PRO A 106 5.08 0.02 -10.74
CA PRO A 106 5.11 0.95 -9.61
C PRO A 106 4.15 0.53 -8.47
N HIS A 107 4.40 1.03 -7.27
CA HIS A 107 3.49 0.84 -6.13
C HIS A 107 2.10 1.42 -6.44
N SER A 108 1.06 0.70 -6.04
CA SER A 108 -0.33 1.15 -6.15
C SER A 108 -0.78 1.78 -4.84
N THR A 109 -1.14 3.06 -4.88
CA THR A 109 -1.79 3.78 -3.78
C THR A 109 -3.29 3.47 -3.69
N PHE A 110 -4.04 4.25 -2.90
CA PHE A 110 -5.47 4.08 -2.68
C PHE A 110 -6.31 4.12 -3.96
N SER A 111 -7.45 3.45 -3.89
CA SER A 111 -8.57 3.53 -4.82
C SER A 111 -9.74 4.29 -4.18
N PRO A 112 -10.71 4.78 -4.98
CA PRO A 112 -11.96 5.34 -4.44
C PRO A 112 -12.75 4.34 -3.62
N ALA A 113 -12.61 3.04 -3.90
CA ALA A 113 -13.29 1.99 -3.16
C ALA A 113 -12.74 1.89 -1.74
N ASP A 114 -11.43 2.04 -1.55
CA ASP A 114 -10.76 2.00 -0.25
C ASP A 114 -11.28 3.13 0.64
N ILE A 115 -11.28 4.37 0.12
CA ILE A 115 -11.76 5.53 0.88
C ILE A 115 -13.27 5.47 1.10
N SER A 116 -14.04 4.97 0.12
CA SER A 116 -15.49 4.74 0.29
C SER A 116 -15.79 3.68 1.34
N PHE A 117 -14.95 2.64 1.43
CA PHE A 117 -15.05 1.60 2.45
C PHE A 117 -14.74 2.18 3.83
N ALA A 118 -13.68 2.98 3.96
CA ALA A 118 -13.34 3.66 5.20
C ALA A 118 -14.47 4.58 5.67
N ALA A 119 -15.09 5.32 4.75
CA ALA A 119 -16.26 6.16 5.02
C ALA A 119 -17.48 5.35 5.45
N TYR A 120 -17.80 4.25 4.75
CA TYR A 120 -18.94 3.40 5.07
C TYR A 120 -18.82 2.74 6.45
N HIS A 121 -17.61 2.32 6.82
CA HIS A 121 -17.33 1.69 8.11
C HIS A 121 -16.96 2.70 9.22
N ASN A 122 -16.92 3.99 8.91
CA ASN A 122 -16.50 5.07 9.80
C ASN A 122 -15.17 4.77 10.52
N LEU A 123 -14.18 4.26 9.77
CA LEU A 123 -12.88 3.86 10.31
C LEU A 123 -12.13 5.05 10.90
N ALA A 124 -11.24 4.80 11.86
CA ALA A 124 -10.24 5.80 12.26
C ALA A 124 -9.16 5.95 11.19
N GLU A 125 -8.78 4.86 10.55
CA GLU A 125 -7.70 4.81 9.57
C GLU A 125 -7.90 3.65 8.58
N ILE A 126 -7.51 3.88 7.32
CA ILE A 126 -7.31 2.82 6.33
C ILE A 126 -5.86 2.83 5.86
N ARG A 127 -5.27 1.64 5.76
CA ARG A 127 -3.90 1.43 5.27
C ARG A 127 -3.90 0.55 4.04
N ALA A 128 -3.24 1.01 2.98
CA ALA A 128 -2.95 0.24 1.78
C ALA A 128 -1.46 -0.13 1.77
N VAL A 129 -1.17 -1.41 1.89
CA VAL A 129 0.18 -1.99 1.90
C VAL A 129 0.51 -2.44 0.49
N SER A 130 1.17 -1.59 -0.28
CA SER A 130 1.60 -1.92 -1.64
C SER A 130 2.85 -2.78 -1.59
N VAL A 131 2.72 -4.03 -2.02
CA VAL A 131 3.82 -4.98 -2.13
C VAL A 131 4.36 -4.90 -3.55
N GLY A 132 5.55 -4.34 -3.75
CA GLY A 132 6.20 -4.19 -5.05
C GLY A 132 6.77 -5.49 -5.60
N GLY A 133 6.90 -5.58 -6.92
CA GLY A 133 7.35 -6.79 -7.62
C GLY A 133 8.83 -7.13 -7.40
N ASP A 134 9.61 -6.17 -6.89
CA ASP A 134 11.01 -6.31 -6.48
C ASP A 134 11.17 -6.63 -4.97
N GLY A 135 10.06 -6.84 -4.26
CA GLY A 135 10.04 -7.12 -2.83
C GLY A 135 10.01 -5.88 -1.94
N THR A 136 10.05 -4.66 -2.50
CA THR A 136 9.83 -3.42 -1.73
C THR A 136 8.40 -3.35 -1.21
N VAL A 137 8.20 -2.64 -0.09
CA VAL A 137 6.87 -2.40 0.47
C VAL A 137 6.70 -0.91 0.73
N LYS A 138 5.60 -0.35 0.24
CA LYS A 138 5.19 1.02 0.53
C LYS A 138 3.82 1.00 1.17
N ILE A 139 3.68 1.62 2.34
CA ILE A 139 2.43 1.68 3.08
C ILE A 139 1.88 3.09 2.97
N TYR A 140 0.64 3.19 2.49
CA TYR A 140 -0.14 4.42 2.49
C TYR A 140 -1.15 4.36 3.61
N SER A 141 -1.32 5.46 4.34
CA SER A 141 -2.31 5.62 5.40
C SER A 141 -3.17 6.85 5.12
N MET A 142 -4.47 6.69 5.34
CA MET A 142 -5.43 7.79 5.36
C MET A 142 -6.20 7.73 6.67
N LYS A 143 -6.11 8.79 7.47
CA LYS A 143 -6.79 8.91 8.77
C LYS A 143 -7.97 9.85 8.67
N ARG A 144 -9.04 9.51 9.39
CA ARG A 144 -10.27 10.30 9.47
C ARG A 144 -9.98 11.66 10.11
N GLY A 145 -10.44 12.72 9.45
CA GLY A 145 -10.38 14.08 9.97
C GLY A 145 -11.43 14.38 11.05
N PRO A 146 -11.36 15.55 11.71
CA PRO A 146 -12.35 15.96 12.72
C PRO A 146 -13.76 16.17 12.14
N LYS A 147 -13.87 16.44 10.84
CA LYS A 147 -15.15 16.54 10.11
C LYS A 147 -15.70 15.19 9.64
N GLY A 148 -15.02 14.09 9.97
CA GLY A 148 -15.36 12.75 9.49
C GLY A 148 -14.89 12.49 8.06
N TRP A 149 -15.39 11.40 7.48
CA TRP A 149 -15.13 11.05 6.09
C TRP A 149 -16.06 11.79 5.13
N PRO A 150 -15.60 12.18 3.93
CA PRO A 150 -16.49 12.67 2.88
C PRO A 150 -17.51 11.60 2.46
N SER A 151 -18.64 12.02 1.90
CA SER A 151 -19.66 11.06 1.44
C SER A 151 -19.14 10.23 0.26
N ARG A 152 -19.62 8.98 0.14
CA ARG A 152 -19.28 8.07 -0.98
C ARG A 152 -19.46 8.72 -2.36
N TYR A 153 -20.52 9.53 -2.52
CA TYR A 153 -20.79 10.23 -3.78
C TYR A 153 -19.71 11.27 -4.10
N THR A 154 -19.28 12.01 -3.09
CA THR A 154 -18.21 13.02 -3.19
C THR A 154 -16.88 12.36 -3.54
N ILE A 155 -16.51 11.30 -2.82
CA ILE A 155 -15.28 10.52 -3.08
C ILE A 155 -15.23 10.06 -4.55
N LYS A 156 -16.32 9.45 -5.04
CA LYS A 156 -16.39 8.96 -6.42
C LYS A 156 -16.32 10.10 -7.44
N HIS A 157 -17.04 11.20 -7.18
CA HIS A 157 -17.10 12.35 -8.07
C HIS A 157 -15.72 13.01 -8.23
N ASP A 158 -15.07 13.35 -7.12
CA ASP A 158 -13.78 14.06 -7.11
C ASP A 158 -12.70 13.23 -7.81
N PHE A 159 -12.64 11.93 -7.52
CA PHE A 159 -11.69 11.04 -8.18
C PHE A 159 -11.97 10.94 -9.68
N SER A 160 -13.23 10.79 -10.09
CA SER A 160 -13.58 10.68 -11.51
C SER A 160 -13.25 11.96 -12.27
N SER A 161 -13.42 13.13 -11.64
CA SER A 161 -13.03 14.43 -12.19
C SER A 161 -11.52 14.52 -12.36
N HIS A 162 -10.75 14.18 -11.32
CA HIS A 162 -9.30 14.14 -11.37
C HIS A 162 -8.79 13.20 -12.48
N MET A 163 -9.28 11.96 -12.53
CA MET A 163 -8.87 10.97 -13.53
C MET A 163 -9.12 11.43 -14.95
N ARG A 164 -10.22 12.14 -15.20
CA ARG A 164 -10.52 12.70 -16.52
C ARG A 164 -9.45 13.73 -16.93
N GLN A 165 -9.07 14.61 -16.01
CA GLN A 165 -8.04 15.62 -16.25
C GLN A 165 -6.65 15.00 -16.41
N LEU A 166 -6.29 14.04 -15.55
CA LEU A 166 -5.02 13.32 -15.61
C LEU A 166 -4.88 12.57 -16.93
N ASN A 167 -5.89 11.82 -17.35
CA ASN A 167 -5.86 11.07 -18.62
C ASN A 167 -5.85 11.99 -19.84
N ALA A 168 -6.45 13.19 -19.76
CA ALA A 168 -6.34 14.18 -20.83
C ALA A 168 -4.89 14.71 -20.95
N ARG A 169 -4.26 15.04 -19.82
CA ARG A 169 -2.85 15.47 -19.78
C ARG A 169 -1.91 14.37 -20.24
N ALA A 170 -2.09 13.15 -19.74
CA ALA A 170 -1.27 11.99 -20.09
C ALA A 170 -1.25 11.74 -21.61
N ARG A 171 -2.41 11.84 -22.28
CA ARG A 171 -2.50 11.74 -23.75
C ARG A 171 -1.80 12.89 -24.47
N ALA A 172 -1.89 14.11 -23.94
CA ALA A 172 -1.29 15.29 -24.57
C ALA A 172 0.25 15.29 -24.50
N VAL A 173 0.84 14.72 -23.45
CA VAL A 173 2.29 14.78 -23.19
C VAL A 173 3.00 13.42 -23.27
N GLY A 174 2.29 12.34 -23.58
CA GLY A 174 2.87 11.00 -23.65
C GLY A 174 3.35 10.47 -22.29
N MET A 175 2.62 10.73 -21.22
CA MET A 175 2.98 10.33 -19.84
C MET A 175 3.08 8.81 -19.71
N GLY A 176 4.16 8.33 -19.08
CA GLY A 176 4.38 6.91 -18.77
C GLY A 176 3.62 6.42 -17.54
N ASN A 177 3.70 5.11 -17.28
CA ASN A 177 2.99 4.50 -16.15
C ASN A 177 3.51 5.00 -14.79
N ALA A 178 4.83 5.19 -14.63
CA ALA A 178 5.41 5.62 -13.37
C ALA A 178 4.91 7.02 -12.97
N GLU A 179 4.90 7.95 -13.92
CA GLU A 179 4.38 9.30 -13.72
C GLU A 179 2.86 9.28 -13.43
N TRP A 180 2.12 8.39 -14.09
CA TRP A 180 0.68 8.24 -13.87
C TRP A 180 0.36 7.72 -12.46
N TYR A 181 1.09 6.71 -11.97
CA TYR A 181 0.92 6.22 -10.59
C TYR A 181 1.33 7.26 -9.55
N HIS A 182 2.41 8.01 -9.79
CA HIS A 182 2.79 9.09 -8.90
C HIS A 182 1.72 10.19 -8.85
N ALA A 183 1.08 10.52 -9.97
CA ALA A 183 -0.03 11.48 -9.99
C ALA A 183 -1.23 11.02 -9.12
N HIS A 184 -1.47 9.72 -8.98
CA HIS A 184 -2.47 9.19 -8.05
C HIS A 184 -2.07 9.41 -6.58
N GLU A 185 -0.79 9.22 -6.24
CA GLU A 185 -0.30 9.50 -4.87
C GLU A 185 -0.52 10.97 -4.53
N VAL A 186 -0.11 11.87 -5.42
CA VAL A 186 -0.29 13.32 -5.29
C VAL A 186 -1.77 13.67 -5.16
N TYR A 187 -2.65 13.04 -5.94
CA TYR A 187 -4.10 13.24 -5.82
C TYR A 187 -4.59 12.95 -4.40
N TRP A 188 -4.21 11.82 -3.80
CA TRP A 188 -4.68 11.48 -2.45
C TRP A 188 -4.13 12.40 -1.37
N GLN A 189 -2.90 12.89 -1.54
CA GLN A 189 -2.33 13.92 -0.67
C GLN A 189 -3.15 15.22 -0.72
N GLU A 190 -3.47 15.70 -1.92
CA GLU A 190 -4.28 16.91 -2.10
C GLU A 190 -5.73 16.71 -1.66
N TYR A 191 -6.30 15.53 -1.92
CA TYR A 191 -7.62 15.13 -1.45
C TYR A 191 -7.69 15.18 0.09
N ALA A 192 -6.66 14.65 0.76
CA ALA A 192 -6.59 14.67 2.22
C ALA A 192 -6.60 16.11 2.76
N LYS A 193 -5.79 17.00 2.17
CA LYS A 193 -5.76 18.42 2.54
C LYS A 193 -7.13 19.09 2.36
N ALA A 194 -7.77 18.88 1.21
CA ALA A 194 -9.05 19.50 0.87
C ALA A 194 -10.17 19.09 1.86
N TRP A 195 -10.12 17.86 2.36
CA TRP A 195 -11.14 17.30 3.24
C TRP A 195 -10.75 17.28 4.73
N GLY A 196 -9.56 17.77 5.07
CA GLY A 196 -9.06 17.77 6.45
C GLY A 196 -8.76 16.37 6.99
N LEU A 197 -8.41 15.43 6.11
CA LEU A 197 -7.90 14.10 6.44
C LEU A 197 -6.38 14.15 6.59
N THR A 198 -5.80 13.11 7.19
CA THR A 198 -4.33 12.98 7.26
C THR A 198 -3.87 11.86 6.34
N TYR A 199 -3.02 12.20 5.38
CA TYR A 199 -2.35 11.24 4.52
C TYR A 199 -0.90 11.06 4.97
N GLU A 200 -0.46 9.81 5.09
CA GLU A 200 0.92 9.44 5.40
C GLU A 200 1.38 8.35 4.43
N GLU A 201 2.64 8.42 4.02
CA GLU A 201 3.29 7.34 3.29
C GLU A 201 4.62 7.00 3.95
N HIS A 202 4.97 5.73 3.96
CA HIS A 202 6.26 5.27 4.42
C HIS A 202 6.73 4.08 3.59
N TYR A 203 8.00 4.13 3.21
CA TYR A 203 8.70 2.95 2.75
C TYR A 203 9.04 2.13 3.98
N GLN A 204 8.68 0.85 3.93
CA GLN A 204 9.29 -0.13 4.83
C GLN A 204 10.32 -0.85 4.02
#